data_AF-A0A6I1FZS1-F1
#
_entry.id   AF-A0A6I1FZS1-F1
#
_cell.length_a   1.000
_cell.length_b   1.000
_cell.length_c   1.000
_cell.angle_alpha   90.00
_cell.angle_beta   90.00
_cell.angle_gamma   90.00
#
_symmetry.space_group_name_H-M   'P 1'
#
loop_
_entity.id
_entity.type
_entity.pdbx_description
1 polymer ?
#
loop_
_entity_poly.entity_id
_entity_poly.type
_entity_poly.pdbx_seq_one_letter_code
_entity_poly.pdbx_strand_id
1 'polypeptide(L)'
;MSRFALQRRALDRLRQARAQAVAPPPMARPARAQAQDRQHPVPLTLRNAAEWSWRFLLVAAALLVILKGLTILSQIVVPLLVALLLAALLQPLFSGMSRALPRTLSAGLTVVALLLILSGAFTVIGRTLSEGLGDVTEQVLQGVEEVRAWVRDTFGITNVQLDQYIDQARETVTSNAGEGIGPMLTTVGLTAGHFIAGFFIALFALFFFLYDGQRIWSWLIRLFPRPTRAGVDEAGHIAWGQLGAFTRATVIVAFADAIGITLVAVLLDVPFPAIIFLLVFLGGFIPIIGASISGAVAVLLALVAQGPITALLMLGGVIAVQQIESHLLQPLLLGRVMKLHPLGVILAIAAGVVLAGITGALIAVPVVAVLNAVGKYYFADEDVTAADDGLLDPDPVTDLPPDRRELNETGATTGSD
;
A
#
# COMPACT_ATOMS: atom_id res chain seq x y z
N MET A 1 76.36 -67.71 -7.13
CA MET A 1 75.85 -66.41 -7.61
C MET A 1 74.37 -66.31 -7.27
N SER A 2 74.01 -65.31 -6.47
CA SER A 2 72.86 -65.32 -5.56
C SER A 2 71.50 -65.01 -6.22
N ARG A 3 70.45 -65.71 -5.77
CA ARG A 3 69.03 -65.50 -6.14
C ARG A 3 68.57 -64.01 -6.01
N PHE A 4 69.28 -63.23 -5.21
CA PHE A 4 69.09 -61.79 -5.05
C PHE A 4 69.38 -60.96 -6.31
N ALA A 5 70.33 -61.37 -7.16
CA ALA A 5 70.68 -60.63 -8.38
C ALA A 5 69.61 -60.78 -9.47
N LEU A 6 68.97 -61.95 -9.56
CA LEU A 6 67.88 -62.20 -10.49
C LEU A 6 66.59 -61.49 -10.08
N GLN A 7 66.32 -61.41 -8.77
CA GLN A 7 65.13 -60.74 -8.24
C GLN A 7 65.19 -59.21 -8.42
N ARG A 8 66.38 -58.60 -8.27
CA ARG A 8 66.57 -57.18 -8.57
C ARG A 8 66.36 -56.85 -10.05
N ARG A 9 66.91 -57.68 -10.95
CA ARG A 9 66.70 -57.50 -12.40
C ARG A 9 65.23 -57.65 -12.82
N ALA A 10 64.48 -58.53 -12.16
CA ALA A 10 63.04 -58.66 -12.42
C ALA A 10 62.25 -57.43 -11.95
N LEU A 11 62.58 -56.88 -10.77
CA LEU A 11 61.93 -55.68 -10.23
C LEU A 11 62.28 -54.42 -11.02
N ASP A 12 63.51 -54.30 -11.52
CA ASP A 12 63.92 -53.16 -12.36
C ASP A 12 63.22 -53.20 -13.72
N ARG A 13 63.02 -54.39 -14.31
CA ARG A 13 62.21 -54.55 -15.53
C ARG A 13 60.75 -54.18 -15.32
N LEU A 14 60.16 -54.53 -14.17
CA LEU A 14 58.79 -54.14 -13.84
C LEU A 14 58.65 -52.65 -13.58
N ARG A 15 59.65 -52.01 -12.97
CA ARG A 15 59.70 -50.55 -12.80
C ARG A 15 59.85 -49.82 -14.12
N GLN A 16 60.70 -50.30 -15.03
CA GLN A 16 60.84 -49.73 -16.37
C GLN A 16 59.58 -49.94 -17.23
N ALA A 17 58.95 -51.11 -17.16
CA ALA A 17 57.68 -51.37 -17.83
C ALA A 17 56.54 -50.48 -17.29
N ARG A 18 56.51 -50.23 -15.97
CA ARG A 18 55.53 -49.33 -15.35
C ARG A 18 55.82 -47.85 -15.64
N ALA A 19 57.09 -47.46 -15.78
CA ALA A 19 57.47 -46.11 -16.18
C ALA A 19 57.12 -45.81 -17.64
N GLN A 20 57.19 -46.82 -18.53
CA GLN A 20 56.76 -46.69 -19.92
C GLN A 20 55.23 -46.76 -20.08
N ALA A 21 54.51 -47.40 -19.16
CA ALA A 21 53.05 -47.54 -19.22
C ALA A 21 52.25 -46.36 -18.61
N VAL A 22 52.92 -45.34 -18.04
CA VAL A 22 52.25 -44.22 -17.32
C VAL A 22 52.56 -42.84 -17.93
N ALA A 23 52.91 -42.78 -19.21
CA ALA A 23 52.77 -41.55 -19.97
C ALA A 23 51.52 -41.69 -20.85
N PRO A 24 50.35 -41.14 -20.45
CA PRO A 24 49.26 -41.01 -21.40
C PRO A 24 49.80 -40.21 -22.60
N PRO A 25 49.46 -40.58 -23.85
CA PRO A 25 49.83 -39.76 -25.00
C PRO A 25 49.36 -38.33 -24.71
N PRO A 26 50.13 -37.28 -25.08
CA PRO A 26 49.64 -35.92 -24.93
C PRO A 26 48.29 -35.89 -25.62
N MET A 27 47.21 -35.75 -24.84
CA MET A 27 45.87 -35.68 -25.36
C MET A 27 45.88 -34.43 -26.24
N ALA A 28 46.05 -34.61 -27.54
CA ALA A 28 45.75 -33.58 -28.50
C ALA A 28 44.30 -33.22 -28.20
N ARG A 29 44.09 -32.07 -27.54
CA ARG A 29 42.75 -31.55 -27.28
C ARG A 29 41.98 -31.72 -28.59
N PRO A 30 40.84 -32.43 -28.59
CA PRO A 30 40.15 -32.72 -29.84
C PRO A 30 39.99 -31.39 -30.58
N ALA A 31 40.35 -31.35 -31.86
CA ALA A 31 40.29 -30.12 -32.65
C ALA A 31 38.88 -29.46 -32.59
N ARG A 32 37.84 -30.22 -32.24
CA ARG A 32 36.50 -29.74 -31.89
C ARG A 32 36.44 -28.84 -30.65
N ALA A 33 37.15 -29.17 -29.56
CA ALA A 33 37.20 -28.33 -28.36
C ALA A 33 37.94 -27.00 -28.62
N GLN A 34 38.98 -27.00 -29.47
CA GLN A 34 39.67 -25.77 -29.89
C GLN A 34 38.89 -24.98 -30.96
N ALA A 35 38.01 -25.63 -31.73
CA ALA A 35 37.14 -24.97 -32.71
C ALA A 35 35.91 -24.31 -32.05
N GLN A 36 35.35 -24.90 -30.98
CA GLN A 36 34.24 -24.31 -30.22
C GLN A 36 34.69 -23.07 -29.42
N ASP A 37 35.91 -23.06 -28.90
CA ASP A 37 36.47 -21.92 -28.16
C ASP A 37 36.76 -20.69 -29.05
N ARG A 38 36.78 -20.89 -30.38
CA ARG A 38 36.94 -19.80 -31.37
C ARG A 38 35.62 -19.25 -31.92
N GLN A 39 34.46 -19.78 -31.49
CA GLN A 39 33.15 -19.42 -32.05
C GLN A 39 32.24 -18.60 -31.11
N HIS A 40 32.76 -18.12 -29.98
CA HIS A 40 32.05 -17.16 -29.15
C HIS A 40 32.82 -15.83 -29.10
N PRO A 41 32.59 -14.92 -30.07
CA PRO A 41 33.31 -13.64 -30.18
C PRO A 41 32.94 -12.61 -29.09
N VAL A 42 32.30 -13.04 -28.01
CA VAL A 42 31.75 -12.15 -26.98
C VAL A 42 32.05 -12.71 -25.60
N PRO A 43 32.70 -11.96 -24.69
CA PRO A 43 32.97 -12.41 -23.33
C PRO A 43 31.67 -12.77 -22.58
N LEU A 44 31.72 -13.83 -21.76
CA LEU A 44 30.57 -14.38 -21.02
C LEU A 44 29.85 -13.34 -20.15
N THR A 45 30.58 -12.38 -19.59
CA THR A 45 30.01 -11.26 -18.82
C THR A 45 29.13 -10.36 -19.67
N LEU A 46 29.50 -10.12 -20.93
CA LEU A 46 28.74 -9.29 -21.85
C LEU A 46 27.48 -10.02 -22.36
N ARG A 47 27.54 -11.34 -22.50
CA ARG A 47 26.36 -12.18 -22.81
C ARG A 47 25.36 -12.19 -21.66
N ASN A 48 25.83 -12.43 -20.43
CA ASN A 48 24.96 -12.40 -19.25
C ASN A 48 24.37 -11.00 -19.06
N ALA A 49 25.17 -9.94 -19.21
CA ALA A 49 24.67 -8.57 -19.17
C ALA A 49 23.61 -8.30 -20.26
N ALA A 50 23.81 -8.78 -21.49
CA ALA A 50 22.83 -8.66 -22.57
C ALA A 50 21.55 -9.46 -22.29
N GLU A 51 21.67 -10.67 -21.74
CA GLU A 51 20.54 -11.51 -21.35
C GLU A 51 19.69 -10.90 -20.23
N TRP A 52 20.33 -10.30 -19.23
CA TRP A 52 19.62 -9.56 -18.19
C TRP A 52 19.03 -8.26 -18.74
N SER A 53 19.76 -7.56 -19.61
CA SER A 53 19.30 -6.28 -20.19
C SER A 53 18.06 -6.45 -21.05
N TRP A 54 17.98 -7.46 -21.94
CA TRP A 54 16.77 -7.63 -22.76
C TRP A 54 15.58 -8.16 -21.95
N ARG A 55 15.80 -9.04 -20.96
CA ARG A 55 14.75 -9.48 -20.03
C ARG A 55 14.21 -8.31 -19.23
N PHE A 56 15.09 -7.45 -18.73
CA PHE A 56 14.72 -6.22 -18.03
C PHE A 56 13.96 -5.27 -18.95
N LEU A 57 14.43 -5.04 -20.18
CA LEU A 57 13.74 -4.21 -21.17
C LEU A 57 12.35 -4.76 -21.52
N LEU A 58 12.20 -6.08 -21.64
CA LEU A 58 10.89 -6.70 -21.86
C LEU A 58 9.96 -6.52 -20.66
N VAL A 59 10.46 -6.73 -19.44
CA VAL A 59 9.66 -6.51 -18.22
C VAL A 59 9.27 -5.03 -18.11
N ALA A 60 10.19 -4.10 -18.38
CA ALA A 60 9.92 -2.67 -18.39
C ALA A 60 8.91 -2.28 -19.48
N ALA A 61 9.04 -2.82 -20.69
CA ALA A 61 8.09 -2.59 -21.79
C ALA A 61 6.71 -3.16 -21.45
N ALA A 62 6.63 -4.38 -20.91
CA ALA A 62 5.38 -4.98 -20.45
C ALA A 62 4.74 -4.13 -19.34
N LEU A 63 5.52 -3.64 -18.38
CA LEU A 63 5.05 -2.74 -17.33
C LEU A 63 4.50 -1.43 -17.91
N LEU A 64 5.19 -0.81 -18.87
CA LEU A 64 4.72 0.41 -19.54
C LEU A 64 3.43 0.18 -20.32
N VAL A 65 3.30 -0.96 -21.01
CA VAL A 65 2.05 -1.33 -21.71
C VAL A 65 0.91 -1.52 -20.72
N ILE A 66 1.16 -2.19 -19.58
CA ILE A 66 0.17 -2.35 -18.51
C ILE A 66 -0.23 -1.00 -17.95
N LEU A 67 0.72 -0.14 -17.59
CA LEU A 67 0.45 1.20 -17.05
C LEU A 67 -0.33 2.07 -18.03
N LYS A 68 0.04 2.05 -19.31
CA LYS A 68 -0.67 2.79 -20.37
C LYS A 68 -2.06 2.20 -20.64
N GLY A 69 -2.22 0.88 -20.56
CA GLY A 69 -3.53 0.24 -20.60
C GLY A 69 -4.40 0.68 -19.42
N LEU A 70 -3.81 0.77 -18.22
CA LEU A 70 -4.49 1.19 -17.00
C LEU A 70 -4.95 2.64 -17.05
N THR A 71 -4.18 3.54 -17.67
CA THR A 71 -4.60 4.94 -17.85
C THR A 71 -5.76 5.06 -18.85
N ILE A 72 -5.74 4.28 -19.94
CA ILE A 72 -6.87 4.22 -20.90
C ILE A 72 -8.12 3.63 -20.23
N LEU A 73 -7.95 2.61 -19.39
CA LEU A 73 -9.04 1.92 -18.67
C LEU A 73 -9.37 2.57 -17.32
N SER A 74 -8.82 3.76 -17.02
CA SER A 74 -8.95 4.41 -15.70
C SER A 74 -10.40 4.61 -15.28
N GLN A 75 -11.30 4.87 -16.24
CA GLN A 75 -12.75 5.01 -16.02
C GLN A 75 -13.41 3.75 -15.43
N ILE A 76 -12.80 2.58 -15.60
CA ILE A 76 -13.29 1.30 -15.05
C ILE A 76 -12.44 0.90 -13.83
N VAL A 77 -11.11 1.02 -13.96
CA VAL A 77 -10.17 0.58 -12.93
C VAL A 77 -10.36 1.34 -11.63
N VAL A 78 -10.56 2.66 -11.70
CA VAL A 78 -10.73 3.51 -10.51
C VAL A 78 -11.99 3.12 -9.72
N PRO A 79 -13.20 3.08 -10.33
CA PRO A 79 -14.38 2.54 -9.67
C PRO A 79 -14.21 1.16 -9.06
N LEU A 80 -13.51 0.24 -9.76
CA LEU A 80 -13.23 -1.10 -9.24
C LEU A 80 -12.34 -1.04 -8.00
N LEU A 81 -11.31 -0.20 -7.99
CA LEU A 81 -10.42 -0.03 -6.84
C LEU A 81 -11.16 0.58 -5.65
N VAL A 82 -12.01 1.60 -5.89
CA VAL A 82 -12.89 2.17 -4.86
C VAL A 82 -13.84 1.11 -4.32
N ALA A 83 -14.48 0.32 -5.19
CA ALA A 83 -15.34 -0.79 -4.79
C ALA A 83 -14.61 -1.84 -3.96
N LEU A 84 -13.35 -2.14 -4.30
CA LEU A 84 -12.50 -3.09 -3.57
C LEU A 84 -12.18 -2.57 -2.16
N LEU A 85 -11.83 -1.29 -2.04
CA LEU A 85 -11.62 -0.64 -0.74
C LEU A 85 -12.90 -0.62 0.11
N LEU A 86 -14.04 -0.26 -0.50
CA LEU A 86 -15.34 -0.30 0.17
C LEU A 86 -15.72 -1.73 0.59
N ALA A 87 -15.45 -2.73 -0.25
CA ALA A 87 -15.69 -4.13 0.10
C ALA A 87 -14.83 -4.56 1.29
N ALA A 88 -13.54 -4.18 1.30
CA ALA A 88 -12.64 -4.46 2.41
C ALA A 88 -13.07 -3.77 3.72
N LEU A 89 -13.61 -2.54 3.63
CA LEU A 89 -14.17 -1.79 4.75
C LEU A 89 -15.48 -2.39 5.29
N LEU A 90 -16.40 -2.77 4.39
CA LEU A 90 -17.73 -3.25 4.73
C LEU A 90 -17.78 -4.76 5.03
N GLN A 91 -16.67 -5.46 4.83
CA GLN A 91 -16.53 -6.88 5.15
C GLN A 91 -16.99 -7.28 6.56
N PRO A 92 -16.65 -6.59 7.66
CA PRO A 92 -17.20 -6.90 8.98
C PRO A 92 -18.73 -6.80 9.05
N LEU A 93 -19.32 -5.76 8.44
CA LEU A 93 -20.77 -5.58 8.39
C LEU A 93 -21.43 -6.72 7.58
N PHE A 94 -20.92 -7.00 6.39
CA PHE A 94 -21.39 -8.08 5.53
C PHE A 94 -21.24 -9.46 6.20
N SER A 95 -20.10 -9.75 6.82
CA SER A 95 -19.84 -11.01 7.52
C SER A 95 -20.74 -11.19 8.74
N GLY A 96 -21.09 -10.11 9.44
CA GLY A 96 -22.08 -10.13 10.52
C GLY A 96 -23.47 -10.52 10.01
N MET A 97 -23.92 -9.90 8.92
CA MET A 97 -25.25 -10.14 8.34
C MET A 97 -25.37 -11.51 7.65
N SER A 98 -24.30 -11.99 7.01
CA SER A 98 -24.29 -13.29 6.30
C SER A 98 -24.28 -14.49 7.23
N ARG A 99 -24.11 -14.30 8.54
CA ARG A 99 -24.36 -15.35 9.53
C ARG A 99 -25.85 -15.64 9.72
N ALA A 100 -26.73 -14.66 9.48
CA ALA A 100 -28.17 -14.77 9.71
C ALA A 100 -29.01 -14.79 8.42
N LEU A 101 -28.49 -14.24 7.33
CA LEU A 101 -29.20 -14.07 6.05
C LEU A 101 -28.45 -14.76 4.90
N PRO A 102 -29.14 -15.14 3.80
CA PRO A 102 -28.47 -15.62 2.60
C PRO A 102 -27.56 -14.54 2.02
N ARG A 103 -26.42 -14.96 1.45
CA ARG A 103 -25.34 -14.07 1.00
C ARG A 103 -25.80 -12.96 0.04
N THR A 104 -26.79 -13.25 -0.83
CA THR A 104 -27.39 -12.27 -1.74
C THR A 104 -28.04 -11.11 -0.99
N LEU A 105 -28.86 -11.42 0.02
CA LEU A 105 -29.54 -10.41 0.84
C LEU A 105 -28.54 -9.65 1.71
N SER A 106 -27.55 -10.32 2.29
CA SER A 106 -26.51 -9.65 3.07
C SER A 106 -25.72 -8.64 2.24
N ALA A 107 -25.31 -9.02 1.02
CA ALA A 107 -24.62 -8.11 0.11
C ALA A 107 -25.52 -6.94 -0.30
N GLY A 108 -26.76 -7.22 -0.70
CA GLY A 108 -27.73 -6.19 -1.09
C GLY A 108 -28.02 -5.20 0.03
N LEU A 109 -28.29 -5.70 1.25
CA LEU A 109 -28.54 -4.85 2.41
C LEU A 109 -27.30 -4.04 2.83
N THR A 110 -26.10 -4.60 2.70
CA THR A 110 -24.86 -3.87 2.98
C THR A 110 -24.69 -2.69 2.02
N VAL A 111 -24.95 -2.92 0.73
CA VAL A 111 -24.92 -1.86 -0.30
C VAL A 111 -26.01 -0.82 -0.05
N VAL A 112 -27.24 -1.23 0.28
CA VAL A 112 -28.34 -0.31 0.62
C VAL A 112 -27.99 0.50 1.88
N ALA A 113 -27.41 -0.12 2.90
CA ALA A 113 -26.99 0.58 4.12
C ALA A 113 -25.94 1.67 3.80
N LEU A 114 -24.95 1.36 2.93
CA LEU A 114 -24.00 2.36 2.46
C LEU A 114 -24.71 3.52 1.74
N LEU A 115 -25.63 3.22 0.83
CA LEU A 115 -26.39 4.25 0.11
C LEU A 115 -27.21 5.12 1.05
N LEU A 116 -27.86 4.54 2.05
CA LEU A 116 -28.63 5.29 3.05
C LEU A 116 -27.74 6.21 3.89
N ILE A 117 -26.55 5.76 4.28
CA ILE A 117 -25.57 6.60 5.00
C ILE A 117 -25.14 7.78 4.13
N LEU A 118 -24.79 7.53 2.86
CA LEU A 118 -24.37 8.57 1.93
C LEU A 118 -25.50 9.56 1.65
N SER A 119 -26.71 9.07 1.32
CA SER A 119 -27.89 9.91 1.08
C SER A 119 -28.26 10.72 2.32
N GLY A 120 -28.16 10.14 3.52
CA GLY A 120 -28.34 10.85 4.79
C GLY A 120 -27.35 11.98 4.96
N ALA A 121 -26.06 11.71 4.75
CA ALA A 121 -25.01 12.74 4.78
C ALA A 121 -25.26 13.87 3.77
N PHE A 122 -25.56 13.55 2.51
CA PHE A 122 -25.88 14.55 1.48
C PHE A 122 -27.13 15.37 1.81
N THR A 123 -28.13 14.75 2.45
CA THR A 123 -29.34 15.47 2.88
C THR A 123 -29.03 16.48 3.97
N VAL A 124 -28.19 16.11 4.95
CA VAL A 124 -27.73 17.03 6.01
C VAL A 124 -26.96 18.20 5.40
N ILE A 125 -25.99 17.93 4.52
CA ILE A 125 -25.26 18.98 3.79
C ILE A 125 -26.23 19.89 3.04
N GLY A 126 -27.11 19.31 2.22
CA GLY A 126 -28.02 20.06 1.36
C GLY A 126 -28.91 21.01 2.16
N ARG A 127 -29.42 20.55 3.32
CA ARG A 127 -30.17 21.40 4.25
C ARG A 127 -29.31 22.49 4.87
N THR A 128 -28.13 22.14 5.38
CA THR A 128 -27.22 23.12 5.99
C THR A 128 -26.76 24.18 4.98
N LEU A 129 -26.53 23.82 3.73
CA LEU A 129 -26.23 24.77 2.65
C LEU A 129 -27.46 25.61 2.30
N SER A 130 -28.63 25.01 2.13
CA SER A 130 -29.82 25.79 1.76
C SER A 130 -30.24 26.79 2.84
N GLU A 131 -30.06 26.44 4.11
CA GLU A 131 -30.37 27.30 5.25
C GLU A 131 -29.25 28.31 5.54
N GLY A 132 -27.99 27.91 5.32
CA GLY A 132 -26.81 28.72 5.64
C GLY A 132 -26.35 29.68 4.54
N LEU A 133 -26.45 29.29 3.25
CA LEU A 133 -25.86 30.05 2.14
C LEU A 133 -26.49 31.43 1.91
N GLY A 134 -27.73 31.65 2.36
CA GLY A 134 -28.37 32.97 2.32
C GLY A 134 -27.56 34.04 3.06
N ASP A 135 -26.92 33.66 4.16
CA ASP A 135 -26.18 34.56 5.05
C ASP A 135 -24.65 34.50 4.84
N VAL A 136 -24.13 33.51 4.09
CA VAL A 136 -22.68 33.32 3.92
C VAL A 136 -22.03 34.52 3.22
N THR A 137 -22.67 35.13 2.23
CA THR A 137 -22.09 36.31 1.56
C THR A 137 -21.94 37.49 2.53
N GLU A 138 -22.92 37.71 3.39
CA GLU A 138 -22.89 38.80 4.38
C GLU A 138 -21.86 38.51 5.48
N GLN A 139 -21.80 37.27 5.98
CA GLN A 139 -20.78 36.83 6.93
C GLN A 139 -19.37 36.95 6.37
N VAL A 140 -19.13 36.58 5.10
CA VAL A 140 -17.82 36.75 4.45
C VAL A 140 -17.41 38.22 4.40
N LEU A 141 -18.34 39.11 4.04
CA LEU A 141 -18.06 40.54 3.99
C LEU A 141 -17.74 41.10 5.39
N GLN A 142 -18.47 40.68 6.41
CA GLN A 142 -18.26 41.11 7.79
C GLN A 142 -16.94 40.58 8.37
N GLY A 143 -16.63 39.30 8.19
CA GLY A 143 -15.37 38.71 8.66
C GLY A 143 -14.13 39.38 8.05
N VAL A 144 -14.20 39.80 6.78
CA VAL A 144 -13.11 40.58 6.15
C VAL A 144 -12.91 41.93 6.85
N GLU A 145 -13.99 42.62 7.23
CA GLU A 145 -13.89 43.90 7.94
C GLU A 145 -13.37 43.73 9.37
N GLU A 146 -13.73 42.64 10.05
CA GLU A 146 -13.20 42.31 11.38
C GLU A 146 -11.70 41.98 11.34
N VAL A 147 -11.25 41.22 10.33
CA VAL A 147 -9.81 40.97 10.10
C VAL A 147 -9.08 42.28 9.86
N ARG A 148 -9.66 43.17 9.03
CA ARG A 148 -9.10 44.50 8.77
C ARG A 148 -8.99 45.31 10.06
N ALA A 149 -10.04 45.33 10.87
CA ALA A 149 -10.06 46.03 12.14
C ALA A 149 -9.00 45.48 13.12
N TRP A 150 -8.87 44.16 13.20
CA TRP A 150 -7.88 43.51 14.06
C TRP A 150 -6.43 43.77 13.61
N VAL A 151 -6.15 43.69 12.30
CA VAL A 151 -4.81 43.97 11.75
C VAL A 151 -4.43 45.43 12.01
N ARG A 152 -5.37 46.36 11.82
CA ARG A 152 -5.18 47.78 12.11
C ARG A 152 -4.87 48.00 13.59
N ASP A 153 -5.70 47.47 14.49
CA ASP A 153 -5.58 47.73 15.93
C ASP A 153 -4.36 47.01 16.54
N THR A 154 -3.95 45.86 15.99
CA THR A 154 -2.81 45.07 16.51
C THR A 154 -1.48 45.51 15.92
N PHE A 155 -1.41 45.78 14.61
CA PHE A 155 -0.15 46.02 13.89
C PHE A 155 0.02 47.46 13.37
N GLY A 156 -1.00 48.32 13.49
CA GLY A 156 -0.91 49.74 13.10
C GLY A 156 -0.69 49.99 11.60
N ILE A 157 -1.02 49.03 10.74
CA ILE A 157 -0.79 49.11 9.28
C ILE A 157 -1.83 50.05 8.62
N THR A 158 -1.37 51.04 7.86
CA THR A 158 -2.21 52.06 7.20
C THR A 158 -2.99 51.49 6.00
N ASN A 159 -4.27 51.86 5.89
CA ASN A 159 -5.28 51.35 4.94
C ASN A 159 -4.84 51.20 3.46
N VAL A 160 -3.92 52.03 2.97
CA VAL A 160 -3.62 52.14 1.53
C VAL A 160 -2.98 50.87 0.93
N GLN A 161 -2.18 50.13 1.69
CA GLN A 161 -1.58 48.88 1.19
C GLN A 161 -2.54 47.70 1.32
N LEU A 162 -3.35 47.66 2.37
CA LEU A 162 -4.27 46.56 2.63
C LEU A 162 -5.48 46.59 1.67
N ASP A 163 -5.99 47.77 1.36
CA ASP A 163 -7.12 47.95 0.45
C ASP A 163 -6.76 47.49 -0.97
N GLN A 164 -5.54 47.77 -1.44
CA GLN A 164 -5.08 47.27 -2.75
C GLN A 164 -4.99 45.74 -2.82
N TYR A 165 -4.50 45.06 -1.79
CA TYR A 165 -4.44 43.59 -1.80
C TYR A 165 -5.83 42.95 -1.67
N ILE A 166 -6.75 43.57 -0.90
CA ILE A 166 -8.11 43.07 -0.73
C ILE A 166 -8.94 43.29 -2.00
N ASP A 167 -8.84 44.46 -2.63
CA ASP A 167 -9.53 44.76 -3.88
C ASP A 167 -9.03 43.85 -5.00
N GLN A 168 -7.71 43.60 -5.06
CA GLN A 168 -7.12 42.67 -6.01
C GLN A 168 -7.54 41.21 -5.76
N ALA A 169 -7.68 40.80 -4.49
CA ALA A 169 -8.23 39.49 -4.15
C ALA A 169 -9.73 39.37 -4.49
N ARG A 170 -10.53 40.41 -4.22
CA ARG A 170 -11.96 40.47 -4.59
C ARG A 170 -12.13 40.39 -6.10
N GLU A 171 -11.39 41.22 -6.85
CA GLU A 171 -11.43 41.24 -8.31
C GLU A 171 -10.96 39.91 -8.90
N THR A 172 -9.95 39.24 -8.32
CA THR A 172 -9.55 37.89 -8.74
C THR A 172 -10.65 36.86 -8.49
N VAL A 173 -11.39 36.96 -7.38
CA VAL A 173 -12.50 36.02 -7.09
C VAL A 173 -13.71 36.30 -7.98
N THR A 174 -14.11 37.56 -8.20
CA THR A 174 -15.28 37.93 -9.01
C THR A 174 -15.03 37.82 -10.52
N SER A 175 -13.85 38.17 -11.02
CA SER A 175 -13.49 37.98 -12.45
C SER A 175 -13.40 36.49 -12.81
N ASN A 176 -12.79 35.67 -11.96
CA ASN A 176 -12.75 34.22 -12.16
C ASN A 176 -14.12 33.55 -11.92
N ALA A 177 -14.98 34.10 -11.06
CA ALA A 177 -16.35 33.61 -10.92
C ALA A 177 -17.18 33.93 -12.18
N GLY A 178 -17.11 35.15 -12.72
CA GLY A 178 -17.88 35.56 -13.91
C GLY A 178 -17.49 34.82 -15.20
N GLU A 179 -16.19 34.61 -15.44
CA GLU A 179 -15.68 33.93 -16.64
C GLU A 179 -15.47 32.41 -16.45
N GLY A 180 -15.37 31.93 -15.21
CA GLY A 180 -15.12 30.52 -14.88
C GLY A 180 -16.37 29.66 -14.67
N ILE A 181 -17.51 30.22 -14.26
CA ILE A 181 -18.72 29.43 -13.99
C ILE A 181 -19.27 28.78 -15.27
N GLY A 182 -19.22 29.45 -16.43
CA GLY A 182 -19.71 28.90 -17.70
C GLY A 182 -18.95 27.66 -18.20
N PRO A 183 -17.60 27.71 -18.32
CA PRO A 183 -16.77 26.56 -18.64
C PRO A 183 -16.74 25.49 -17.55
N MET A 184 -16.86 25.88 -16.28
CA MET A 184 -16.95 24.93 -15.16
C MET A 184 -18.27 24.15 -15.22
N LEU A 185 -19.40 24.76 -15.57
CA LEU A 185 -20.69 24.08 -15.73
C LEU A 185 -20.71 23.05 -16.89
N THR A 186 -20.08 23.37 -18.02
CA THR A 186 -19.99 22.43 -19.16
C THR A 186 -19.02 21.29 -18.89
N THR A 187 -17.89 21.57 -18.22
CA THR A 187 -16.95 20.55 -17.75
C THR A 187 -17.60 19.68 -16.67
N VAL A 188 -18.33 20.26 -15.72
CA VAL A 188 -19.09 19.54 -14.68
C VAL A 188 -20.17 18.65 -15.29
N GLY A 189 -20.86 19.07 -16.36
CA GLY A 189 -21.86 18.25 -17.05
C GLY A 189 -21.27 16.99 -17.72
N LEU A 190 -20.14 17.12 -18.41
CA LEU A 190 -19.41 15.97 -18.99
C LEU A 190 -18.76 15.08 -17.91
N THR A 191 -18.31 15.69 -16.80
CA THR A 191 -17.73 14.97 -15.66
C THR A 191 -18.81 14.23 -14.86
N ALA A 192 -20.02 14.77 -14.78
CA ALA A 192 -21.16 14.14 -14.10
C ALA A 192 -21.55 12.81 -14.76
N GLY A 193 -21.58 12.73 -16.09
CA GLY A 193 -21.84 11.48 -16.80
C GLY A 193 -20.82 10.39 -16.48
N HIS A 194 -19.53 10.74 -16.48
CA HIS A 194 -18.44 9.83 -16.11
C HIS A 194 -18.47 9.43 -14.64
N PHE A 195 -18.80 10.38 -13.76
CA PHE A 195 -18.94 10.12 -12.33
C PHE A 195 -20.11 9.18 -12.05
N ILE A 196 -21.26 9.39 -12.68
CA ILE A 196 -22.45 8.53 -12.55
C ILE A 196 -22.13 7.12 -13.04
N ALA A 197 -21.52 6.99 -14.23
CA ALA A 197 -21.10 5.70 -14.75
C ALA A 197 -20.13 4.99 -13.78
N GLY A 198 -19.10 5.71 -13.31
CA GLY A 198 -18.15 5.19 -12.32
C GLY A 198 -18.82 4.80 -11.00
N PHE A 199 -19.78 5.59 -10.52
CA PHE A 199 -20.55 5.29 -9.31
C PHE A 199 -21.34 3.98 -9.45
N PHE A 200 -22.05 3.78 -10.56
CA PHE A 200 -22.78 2.54 -10.82
C PHE A 200 -21.84 1.34 -11.00
N ILE A 201 -20.71 1.52 -11.68
CA ILE A 201 -19.68 0.48 -11.81
C ILE A 201 -19.14 0.10 -10.43
N ALA A 202 -18.82 1.08 -9.59
CA ALA A 202 -18.33 0.84 -8.24
C ALA A 202 -19.37 0.13 -7.38
N LEU A 203 -20.64 0.55 -7.44
CA LEU A 203 -21.74 -0.07 -6.70
C LEU A 203 -21.97 -1.53 -7.12
N PHE A 204 -21.97 -1.77 -8.44
CA PHE A 204 -22.11 -3.10 -9.01
C PHE A 204 -20.92 -3.99 -8.64
N ALA A 205 -19.68 -3.50 -8.80
CA ALA A 205 -18.48 -4.22 -8.41
C ALA A 205 -18.46 -4.51 -6.91
N LEU A 206 -18.84 -3.55 -6.06
CA LEU A 206 -18.95 -3.71 -4.61
C LEU A 206 -19.91 -4.84 -4.25
N PHE A 207 -21.10 -4.84 -4.86
CA PHE A 207 -22.08 -5.91 -4.64
C PHE A 207 -21.48 -7.29 -4.97
N PHE A 208 -20.84 -7.44 -6.12
CA PHE A 208 -20.25 -8.72 -6.54
C PHE A 208 -19.01 -9.12 -5.73
N PHE A 209 -18.17 -8.17 -5.30
CA PHE A 209 -17.04 -8.44 -4.41
C PHE A 209 -17.51 -8.96 -3.06
N LEU A 210 -18.60 -8.42 -2.50
CA LEU A 210 -19.19 -8.93 -1.27
C LEU A 210 -19.92 -10.26 -1.49
N TYR A 211 -20.72 -10.37 -2.54
CA TYR A 211 -21.55 -11.54 -2.82
C TYR A 211 -20.72 -12.79 -3.20
N ASP A 212 -19.81 -12.66 -4.16
CA ASP A 212 -19.13 -13.79 -4.82
C ASP A 212 -17.58 -13.63 -4.88
N GLY A 213 -17.00 -12.84 -3.98
CA GLY A 213 -15.57 -12.52 -3.98
C GLY A 213 -14.62 -13.73 -4.03
N GLN A 214 -14.96 -14.83 -3.34
CA GLN A 214 -14.15 -16.06 -3.37
C GLN A 214 -14.12 -16.72 -4.75
N ARG A 215 -15.23 -16.69 -5.49
CA ARG A 215 -15.31 -17.24 -6.83
C ARG A 215 -14.58 -16.37 -7.83
N ILE A 216 -14.69 -15.05 -7.70
CA ILE A 216 -13.91 -14.07 -8.48
C ILE A 216 -12.42 -14.32 -8.27
N TRP A 217 -11.98 -14.46 -7.02
CA TRP A 217 -10.59 -14.78 -6.68
C TRP A 217 -10.13 -16.10 -7.27
N SER A 218 -10.93 -17.17 -7.09
CA SER A 218 -10.64 -18.50 -7.65
C SER A 218 -10.52 -18.48 -9.17
N TRP A 219 -11.33 -17.66 -9.85
CA TRP A 219 -11.23 -17.46 -11.30
C TRP A 219 -9.95 -16.71 -11.68
N LEU A 220 -9.56 -15.69 -10.92
CA LEU A 220 -8.34 -14.92 -11.15
C LEU A 220 -7.08 -15.78 -11.01
N ILE A 221 -7.01 -16.65 -9.98
CA ILE A 221 -5.89 -17.59 -9.78
C ILE A 221 -5.73 -18.53 -11.00
N ARG A 222 -6.82 -18.90 -11.67
CA ARG A 222 -6.76 -19.80 -12.84
C ARG A 222 -6.01 -19.19 -14.03
N LEU A 223 -5.86 -17.87 -14.09
CA LEU A 223 -5.07 -17.19 -15.12
C LEU A 223 -3.57 -17.43 -14.96
N PHE A 224 -3.11 -17.81 -13.75
CA PHE A 224 -1.70 -18.08 -13.48
C PHE A 224 -1.32 -19.54 -13.82
N PRO A 225 -0.05 -19.78 -14.23
CA PRO A 225 0.50 -21.13 -14.42
C PRO A 225 0.34 -21.99 -13.17
N ARG A 226 0.06 -23.29 -13.32
CA ARG A 226 -0.18 -24.21 -12.20
C ARG A 226 0.88 -24.15 -11.07
N PRO A 227 2.19 -24.06 -11.36
CA PRO A 227 3.20 -24.06 -10.30
C PRO A 227 3.13 -22.84 -9.36
N THR A 228 2.66 -21.69 -9.86
CA THR A 228 2.65 -20.44 -9.08
C THR A 228 1.33 -20.15 -8.38
N ARG A 229 0.27 -20.94 -8.65
CA ARG A 229 -1.08 -20.69 -8.11
C ARG A 229 -1.14 -20.65 -6.59
N ALA A 230 -0.42 -21.55 -5.91
CA ALA A 230 -0.42 -21.62 -4.45
C ALA A 230 0.20 -20.35 -3.84
N GLY A 231 1.39 -19.94 -4.32
CA GLY A 231 2.04 -18.71 -3.84
C GLY A 231 1.22 -17.44 -4.16
N VAL A 232 0.54 -17.40 -5.32
CA VAL A 232 -0.34 -16.28 -5.67
C VAL A 232 -1.60 -16.25 -4.78
N ASP A 233 -2.18 -17.41 -4.45
CA ASP A 233 -3.34 -17.52 -3.57
C ASP A 233 -3.02 -16.97 -2.17
N GLU A 234 -1.90 -17.43 -1.59
CA GLU A 234 -1.45 -16.99 -0.27
C GLU A 234 -1.08 -15.50 -0.26
N ALA A 235 -0.31 -15.04 -1.25
CA ALA A 235 0.00 -13.62 -1.40
C ALA A 235 -1.26 -12.74 -1.54
N GLY A 236 -2.30 -13.24 -2.22
CA GLY A 236 -3.57 -12.54 -2.34
C GLY A 236 -4.36 -12.47 -1.05
N HIS A 237 -4.35 -13.53 -0.24
CA HIS A 237 -4.95 -13.49 1.10
C HIS A 237 -4.23 -12.52 2.04
N ILE A 238 -2.90 -12.46 1.99
CA ILE A 238 -2.10 -11.47 2.71
C ILE A 238 -2.45 -10.06 2.24
N ALA A 239 -2.49 -9.83 0.92
CA ALA A 239 -2.87 -8.55 0.32
C ALA A 239 -4.28 -8.11 0.76
N TRP A 240 -5.25 -9.02 0.78
CA TRP A 240 -6.62 -8.73 1.21
C TRP A 240 -6.69 -8.35 2.70
N GLY A 241 -5.98 -9.10 3.55
CA GLY A 241 -5.85 -8.78 4.98
C GLY A 241 -5.24 -7.40 5.21
N GLN A 242 -4.18 -7.09 4.46
CA GLN A 242 -3.49 -5.80 4.49
C GLN A 242 -4.39 -4.66 4.06
N LEU A 243 -5.09 -4.82 2.94
CA LEU A 243 -6.01 -3.82 2.40
C LEU A 243 -7.14 -3.52 3.39
N GLY A 244 -7.77 -4.57 3.94
CA GLY A 244 -8.84 -4.40 4.91
C GLY A 244 -8.36 -3.75 6.21
N ALA A 245 -7.18 -4.09 6.69
CA ALA A 245 -6.61 -3.47 7.89
C ALA A 245 -6.28 -1.99 7.66
N PHE A 246 -5.68 -1.65 6.52
CA PHE A 246 -5.43 -0.25 6.13
C PHE A 246 -6.73 0.54 6.03
N THR A 247 -7.72 0.07 5.26
CA THR A 247 -8.97 0.82 5.07
C THR A 247 -9.71 1.04 6.39
N ARG A 248 -9.76 0.05 7.28
CA ARG A 248 -10.35 0.22 8.62
C ARG A 248 -9.59 1.24 9.46
N ALA A 249 -8.26 1.20 9.46
CA ALA A 249 -7.46 2.17 10.18
C ALA A 249 -7.70 3.59 9.65
N THR A 250 -7.71 3.78 8.33
CA THR A 250 -8.01 5.08 7.69
C THR A 250 -9.38 5.62 8.10
N VAL A 251 -10.42 4.78 8.12
CA VAL A 251 -11.76 5.20 8.54
C VAL A 251 -11.79 5.60 10.01
N ILE A 252 -11.12 4.85 10.89
CA ILE A 252 -11.05 5.18 12.32
C ILE A 252 -10.34 6.51 12.53
N VAL A 253 -9.21 6.72 11.84
CA VAL A 253 -8.45 7.98 11.88
C VAL A 253 -9.32 9.14 11.39
N ALA A 254 -9.86 9.04 10.17
CA ALA A 254 -10.71 10.09 9.59
C ALA A 254 -11.92 10.43 10.45
N PHE A 255 -12.51 9.43 11.11
CA PHE A 255 -13.62 9.64 12.03
C PHE A 255 -13.19 10.33 13.33
N ALA A 256 -12.04 9.94 13.89
CA ALA A 256 -11.47 10.59 15.06
C ALA A 256 -11.13 12.07 14.77
N ASP A 257 -10.56 12.36 13.60
CA ASP A 257 -10.26 13.73 13.16
C ASP A 257 -11.54 14.54 12.96
N ALA A 258 -12.54 13.95 12.29
CA ALA A 258 -13.83 14.59 12.08
C ALA A 258 -14.50 14.95 13.40
N ILE A 259 -14.51 14.04 14.38
CA ILE A 259 -15.03 14.32 15.72
C ILE A 259 -14.19 15.40 16.41
N GLY A 260 -12.86 15.25 16.42
CA GLY A 260 -11.96 16.16 17.12
C GLY A 260 -12.08 17.60 16.61
N ILE A 261 -11.99 17.79 15.29
CA ILE A 261 -12.09 19.11 14.67
C ILE A 261 -13.50 19.69 14.82
N THR A 262 -14.54 18.87 14.70
CA THR A 262 -15.92 19.35 14.91
C THR A 262 -16.17 19.72 16.36
N LEU A 263 -15.60 19.00 17.32
CA LEU A 263 -15.72 19.34 18.74
C LEU A 263 -15.07 20.69 19.04
N VAL A 264 -13.89 20.96 18.47
CA VAL A 264 -13.25 22.29 18.54
C VAL A 264 -14.16 23.35 17.93
N ALA A 265 -14.71 23.10 16.73
CA ALA A 265 -15.62 24.03 16.06
C ALA A 265 -16.85 24.35 16.93
N VAL A 266 -17.48 23.33 17.52
CA VAL A 266 -18.65 23.49 18.39
C VAL A 266 -18.29 24.24 19.67
N LEU A 267 -17.12 23.97 20.27
CA LEU A 267 -16.67 24.67 21.48
C LEU A 267 -16.39 26.16 21.23
N LEU A 268 -16.03 26.51 19.99
CA LEU A 268 -15.77 27.87 19.54
C LEU A 268 -17.00 28.52 18.87
N ASP A 269 -18.17 27.90 18.96
CA ASP A 269 -19.43 28.36 18.33
C ASP A 269 -19.30 28.62 16.82
N VAL A 270 -18.43 27.90 16.11
CA VAL A 270 -18.27 28.00 14.66
C VAL A 270 -19.49 27.40 13.97
N PRO A 271 -20.12 28.10 13.02
CA PRO A 271 -21.32 27.61 12.35
C PRO A 271 -21.03 26.39 11.48
N PHE A 272 -22.10 25.67 11.15
CA PHE A 272 -22.08 24.51 10.25
C PHE A 272 -21.16 23.35 10.69
N PRO A 273 -21.18 22.90 11.96
CA PRO A 273 -20.33 21.80 12.44
C PRO A 273 -20.54 20.50 11.66
N ALA A 274 -21.75 20.24 11.14
CA ALA A 274 -22.03 19.08 10.31
C ALA A 274 -21.27 19.10 8.96
N ILE A 275 -21.07 20.28 8.36
CA ILE A 275 -20.28 20.42 7.13
C ILE A 275 -18.81 20.17 7.45
N ILE A 276 -18.31 20.79 8.53
CA ILE A 276 -16.92 20.60 8.99
C ILE A 276 -16.65 19.13 9.23
N PHE A 277 -17.53 18.45 9.99
CA PHE A 277 -17.43 17.02 10.26
C PHE A 277 -17.27 16.22 8.98
N LEU A 278 -18.17 16.42 8.02
CA LEU A 278 -18.18 15.62 6.82
C LEU A 278 -17.00 15.96 5.90
N LEU A 279 -16.63 17.23 5.79
CA LEU A 279 -15.52 17.67 4.97
C LEU A 279 -14.21 17.09 5.51
N VAL A 280 -14.00 17.10 6.83
CA VAL A 280 -12.86 16.44 7.48
C VAL A 280 -12.92 14.92 7.31
N PHE A 281 -14.08 14.30 7.55
CA PHE A 281 -14.24 12.85 7.42
C PHE A 281 -13.95 12.35 6.00
N LEU A 282 -14.54 13.00 4.99
CA LEU A 282 -14.31 12.68 3.58
C LEU A 282 -12.90 13.08 3.13
N GLY A 283 -12.39 14.21 3.63
CA GLY A 283 -11.03 14.66 3.41
C GLY A 283 -10.00 13.65 3.89
N GLY A 284 -10.23 13.00 5.03
CA GLY A 284 -9.32 12.00 5.62
C GLY A 284 -8.99 10.80 4.73
N PHE A 285 -9.75 10.55 3.66
CA PHE A 285 -9.44 9.52 2.66
C PHE A 285 -8.38 9.93 1.65
N ILE A 286 -8.00 11.21 1.58
CA ILE A 286 -6.94 11.74 0.72
C ILE A 286 -5.72 12.01 1.60
N PRO A 287 -4.71 11.13 1.62
CA PRO A 287 -3.55 11.28 2.50
C PRO A 287 -2.84 12.62 2.30
N ILE A 288 -2.38 13.22 3.40
CA ILE A 288 -1.63 14.50 3.46
C ILE A 288 -2.50 15.72 3.09
N ILE A 289 -3.10 15.70 1.91
CA ILE A 289 -3.83 16.82 1.32
C ILE A 289 -5.17 17.01 2.03
N GLY A 290 -5.86 15.92 2.33
CA GLY A 290 -7.20 15.91 2.89
C GLY A 290 -7.31 16.72 4.19
N ALA A 291 -6.50 16.37 5.19
CA ALA A 291 -6.48 17.03 6.49
C ALA A 291 -6.11 18.52 6.38
N SER A 292 -5.16 18.86 5.49
CA SER A 292 -4.74 20.25 5.28
C SER A 292 -5.85 21.10 4.66
N ILE A 293 -6.49 20.59 3.60
CA ILE A 293 -7.59 21.31 2.94
C ILE A 293 -8.80 21.38 3.88
N SER A 294 -9.17 20.28 4.55
CA SER A 294 -10.34 20.26 5.40
C SER A 294 -10.18 21.10 6.65
N GLY A 295 -9.00 21.05 7.27
CA GLY A 295 -8.64 21.92 8.39
C GLY A 295 -8.62 23.38 7.98
N ALA A 296 -8.06 23.72 6.80
CA ALA A 296 -8.07 25.08 6.29
C ALA A 296 -9.49 25.60 6.07
N VAL A 297 -10.39 24.81 5.47
CA VAL A 297 -11.79 25.22 5.31
C VAL A 297 -12.46 25.47 6.66
N ALA A 298 -12.22 24.62 7.66
CA ALA A 298 -12.77 24.81 9.00
C ALA A 298 -12.25 26.09 9.68
N VAL A 299 -10.96 26.40 9.53
CA VAL A 299 -10.35 27.65 10.02
C VAL A 299 -10.89 28.87 9.29
N LEU A 300 -11.08 28.79 7.97
CA LEU A 300 -11.67 29.86 7.17
C LEU A 300 -13.13 30.13 7.55
N LEU A 301 -13.91 29.08 7.82
CA LEU A 301 -15.28 29.23 8.32
C LEU A 301 -15.29 29.94 9.68
N ALA A 302 -14.38 29.57 10.59
CA ALA A 302 -14.24 30.25 11.87
C ALA A 302 -13.83 31.73 11.70
N LEU A 303 -12.93 32.03 10.77
CA LEU A 303 -12.50 33.40 10.46
C LEU A 303 -13.64 34.26 9.95
N VAL A 304 -14.42 33.71 9.02
CA VAL A 304 -15.53 34.41 8.39
C VAL A 304 -16.67 34.64 9.38
N ALA A 305 -16.99 33.64 10.20
CA ALA A 305 -18.17 33.71 11.05
C ALA A 305 -17.92 34.35 12.41
N GLN A 306 -16.71 34.24 12.95
CA GLN A 306 -16.40 34.57 14.35
C GLN A 306 -15.11 35.40 14.50
N GLY A 307 -14.50 35.84 13.40
CA GLY A 307 -13.34 36.70 13.40
C GLY A 307 -11.98 36.02 13.64
N PRO A 308 -10.89 36.81 13.64
CA PRO A 308 -9.51 36.29 13.57
C PRO A 308 -9.05 35.55 14.83
N ILE A 309 -9.52 35.95 16.01
CA ILE A 309 -9.15 35.28 17.27
C ILE A 309 -9.71 33.86 17.29
N THR A 310 -10.98 33.69 16.95
CA THR A 310 -11.64 32.38 16.87
C THR A 310 -10.99 31.50 15.80
N ALA A 311 -10.60 32.07 14.66
CA ALA A 311 -9.84 31.36 13.63
C ALA A 311 -8.48 30.86 14.12
N LEU A 312 -7.74 31.68 14.88
CA LEU A 312 -6.46 31.28 15.47
C LEU A 312 -6.63 30.16 16.50
N LEU A 313 -7.68 30.24 17.34
CA LEU A 313 -8.01 29.17 18.28
C LEU A 313 -8.43 27.88 17.53
N MET A 314 -9.20 28.01 16.45
CA MET A 314 -9.60 26.89 15.60
C MET A 314 -8.37 26.25 14.95
N LEU A 315 -7.43 27.04 14.43
CA LEU A 315 -6.17 26.55 13.88
C LEU A 315 -5.35 25.82 14.94
N GLY A 316 -5.26 26.38 16.16
CA GLY A 316 -4.61 25.73 17.29
C GLY A 316 -5.25 24.38 17.63
N GLY A 317 -6.59 24.30 17.62
CA GLY A 317 -7.33 23.06 17.85
C GLY A 317 -7.14 22.04 16.73
N VAL A 318 -7.15 22.45 15.47
CA VAL A 318 -6.87 21.59 14.30
C VAL A 318 -5.45 21.02 14.39
N ILE A 319 -4.46 21.85 14.75
CA ILE A 319 -3.08 21.39 14.97
C ILE A 319 -3.04 20.42 16.15
N ALA A 320 -3.70 20.73 17.27
CA ALA A 320 -3.73 19.85 18.44
C ALA A 320 -4.33 18.46 18.11
N VAL A 321 -5.43 18.41 17.35
CA VAL A 321 -6.03 17.15 16.87
C VAL A 321 -5.04 16.40 15.98
N GLN A 322 -4.38 17.04 15.02
CA GLN A 322 -3.37 16.41 14.18
C GLN A 322 -2.14 15.91 14.98
N GLN A 323 -1.74 16.62 16.04
CA GLN A 323 -0.66 16.17 16.91
C GLN A 323 -1.08 14.90 17.69
N ILE A 324 -2.32 14.86 18.20
CA ILE A 324 -2.88 13.66 18.83
C ILE A 324 -2.94 12.51 17.83
N GLU A 325 -3.41 12.77 16.62
CA GLU A 325 -3.50 11.80 15.54
C GLU A 325 -2.12 11.19 15.24
N SER A 326 -1.13 12.04 14.96
CA SER A 326 0.23 11.62 14.58
C SER A 326 1.01 10.91 15.68
N HIS A 327 0.81 11.27 16.96
CA HIS A 327 1.58 10.71 18.07
C HIS A 327 0.88 9.56 18.80
N LEU A 328 -0.45 9.49 18.77
CA LEU A 328 -1.23 8.48 19.48
C LEU A 328 -1.98 7.56 18.51
N LEU A 329 -2.84 8.12 17.65
CA LEU A 329 -3.73 7.31 16.82
C LEU A 329 -2.99 6.56 15.74
N GLN A 330 -2.09 7.20 14.99
CA GLN A 330 -1.35 6.57 13.90
C GLN A 330 -0.46 5.41 14.40
N PRO A 331 0.36 5.54 15.48
CA PRO A 331 1.13 4.40 15.98
C PRO A 331 0.26 3.25 16.46
N LEU A 332 -0.87 3.54 17.11
CA LEU A 332 -1.78 2.51 17.63
C LEU A 332 -2.53 1.77 16.52
N LEU A 333 -2.98 2.49 15.49
CA LEU A 333 -3.83 1.97 14.42
C LEU A 333 -3.04 1.44 13.21
N LEU A 334 -1.98 2.14 12.81
CA LEU A 334 -1.19 1.83 11.62
C LEU A 334 0.16 1.17 11.96
N GLY A 335 0.73 1.42 13.14
CA GLY A 335 2.07 0.94 13.52
C GLY A 335 2.23 -0.58 13.56
N ARG A 336 1.15 -1.32 13.86
CA ARG A 336 1.14 -2.80 13.80
C ARG A 336 0.93 -3.36 12.39
N VAL A 337 0.36 -2.58 11.48
CA VAL A 337 -0.17 -3.06 10.20
C VAL A 337 0.76 -2.69 9.04
N MET A 338 1.47 -1.57 9.10
CA MET A 338 2.21 -1.03 7.95
C MET A 338 3.59 -0.51 8.34
N LYS A 339 4.57 -1.41 8.41
CA LYS A 339 6.00 -1.05 8.40
C LYS A 339 6.39 -0.61 6.98
N LEU A 340 5.91 0.54 6.55
CA LEU A 340 6.31 1.21 5.32
C LEU A 340 7.33 2.29 5.63
N HIS A 341 8.35 2.41 4.78
CA HIS A 341 9.27 3.52 4.86
C HIS A 341 8.57 4.81 4.37
N PRO A 342 8.62 5.93 5.11
CA PRO A 342 7.92 7.17 4.73
C PRO A 342 8.25 7.66 3.31
N LEU A 343 9.53 7.56 2.91
CA LEU A 343 9.96 7.90 1.55
C LEU A 343 9.19 7.11 0.47
N GLY A 344 8.95 5.81 0.69
CA GLY A 344 8.24 4.98 -0.27
C GLY A 344 6.78 5.42 -0.45
N VAL A 345 6.13 5.83 0.64
CA VAL A 345 4.76 6.36 0.61
C VAL A 345 4.71 7.69 -0.15
N ILE A 346 5.61 8.62 0.16
CA ILE A 346 5.66 9.94 -0.49
C ILE A 346 5.92 9.79 -2.00
N LEU A 347 6.90 8.96 -2.40
CA LEU A 347 7.21 8.73 -3.82
C LEU A 347 6.05 8.08 -4.56
N ALA A 348 5.32 7.16 -3.92
CA ALA A 348 4.16 6.55 -4.54
C ALA A 348 2.99 7.51 -4.69
N ILE A 349 2.74 8.39 -3.70
CA ILE A 349 1.73 9.44 -3.81
C ILE A 349 2.11 10.38 -4.96
N ALA A 350 3.37 10.83 -5.02
CA ALA A 350 3.85 11.69 -6.10
C ALA A 350 3.69 11.03 -7.48
N ALA A 351 4.08 9.76 -7.62
CA ALA A 351 3.88 8.99 -8.83
C ALA A 351 2.39 8.84 -9.19
N GLY A 352 1.53 8.57 -8.20
CA GLY A 352 0.08 8.48 -8.37
C GLY A 352 -0.53 9.79 -8.88
N VAL A 353 -0.11 10.93 -8.32
CA VAL A 353 -0.51 12.28 -8.78
C VAL A 353 -0.12 12.49 -10.24
N VAL A 354 1.12 12.14 -10.62
CA VAL A 354 1.59 12.32 -12.00
C VAL A 354 0.85 11.40 -12.99
N LEU A 355 0.56 10.16 -12.60
CA LEU A 355 -0.04 9.16 -13.49
C LEU A 355 -1.56 9.28 -13.64
N ALA A 356 -2.26 9.62 -12.56
CA ALA A 356 -3.72 9.59 -12.51
C ALA A 356 -4.32 10.71 -11.64
N GLY A 357 -3.57 11.76 -11.34
CA GLY A 357 -4.02 12.91 -10.56
C GLY A 357 -4.42 12.55 -9.13
N ILE A 358 -5.44 13.24 -8.61
CA ILE A 358 -5.98 13.04 -7.26
C ILE A 358 -6.38 11.58 -7.02
N THR A 359 -6.92 10.93 -8.04
CA THR A 359 -7.32 9.53 -7.98
C THR A 359 -6.15 8.59 -7.78
N GLY A 360 -5.03 8.82 -8.48
CA GLY A 360 -3.82 8.04 -8.29
C GLY A 360 -3.20 8.25 -6.91
N ALA A 361 -3.28 9.47 -6.38
CA ALA A 361 -2.83 9.78 -5.03
C ALA A 361 -3.59 8.99 -3.95
N LEU A 362 -4.92 8.90 -4.08
CA LEU A 362 -5.80 8.17 -3.15
C LEU A 362 -5.48 6.66 -3.10
N ILE A 363 -5.15 6.08 -4.26
CA ILE A 363 -4.93 4.63 -4.37
C ILE A 363 -3.46 4.24 -4.15
N ALA A 364 -2.52 5.18 -4.27
CA ALA A 364 -1.09 4.92 -4.14
C ALA A 364 -0.72 4.25 -2.81
N VAL A 365 -1.23 4.76 -1.68
CA VAL A 365 -0.89 4.23 -0.35
C VAL A 365 -1.34 2.78 -0.17
N PRO A 366 -2.61 2.39 -0.41
CA PRO A 366 -3.02 0.99 -0.31
C PRO A 366 -2.28 0.08 -1.30
N VAL A 367 -1.95 0.55 -2.51
CA VAL A 367 -1.14 -0.23 -3.46
C VAL A 367 0.25 -0.51 -2.89
N VAL A 368 0.94 0.50 -2.36
CA VAL A 368 2.25 0.31 -1.72
C VAL A 368 2.15 -0.61 -0.52
N ALA A 369 1.08 -0.51 0.28
CA ALA A 369 0.83 -1.39 1.41
C ALA A 369 0.81 -2.86 0.98
N VAL A 370 0.02 -3.15 -0.06
CA VAL A 370 -0.13 -4.49 -0.63
C VAL A 370 1.19 -4.97 -1.22
N LEU A 371 1.87 -4.14 -2.02
CA LEU A 371 3.16 -4.50 -2.63
C LEU A 371 4.22 -4.82 -1.58
N ASN A 372 4.30 -4.04 -0.50
CA ASN A 372 5.22 -4.32 0.60
C ASN A 372 4.88 -5.62 1.34
N ALA A 373 3.60 -5.89 1.59
CA ALA A 373 3.17 -7.11 2.26
C ALA A 373 3.47 -8.37 1.42
N VAL A 374 3.15 -8.31 0.12
CA VAL A 374 3.44 -9.39 -0.83
C VAL A 374 4.95 -9.56 -1.03
N GLY A 375 5.70 -8.46 -1.15
CA GLY A 375 7.15 -8.50 -1.26
C GLY A 375 7.78 -9.20 -0.05
N LYS A 376 7.38 -8.85 1.17
CA LYS A 376 7.85 -9.54 2.38
C LYS A 376 7.55 -11.03 2.36
N TYR A 377 6.37 -11.44 1.90
CA TYR A 377 6.04 -12.86 1.79
C TYR A 377 7.01 -13.61 0.86
N TYR A 378 7.36 -13.05 -0.29
CA TYR A 378 8.28 -13.71 -1.23
C TYR A 378 9.77 -13.61 -0.86
N PHE A 379 10.18 -12.54 -0.18
CA PHE A 379 11.59 -12.27 0.15
C PHE A 379 11.98 -12.63 1.59
N ALA A 380 11.04 -12.94 2.49
CA ALA A 380 11.36 -13.32 3.86
C ALA A 380 11.89 -14.77 4.00
N ASP A 381 11.73 -15.62 2.98
CA ASP A 381 12.24 -17.00 3.00
C ASP A 381 13.75 -17.10 2.74
N GLU A 382 14.44 -16.04 2.26
CA GLU A 382 15.88 -16.10 2.00
C GLU A 382 16.74 -15.99 3.28
N ASP A 383 16.22 -15.40 4.36
CA ASP A 383 17.00 -15.13 5.59
C ASP A 383 17.09 -16.32 6.56
N VAL A 384 16.25 -17.36 6.42
CA VAL A 384 16.21 -18.49 7.36
C VAL A 384 17.07 -19.67 6.89
N THR A 385 17.23 -19.88 5.58
CA THR A 385 18.04 -20.99 5.05
C THR A 385 19.54 -20.70 5.01
N ALA A 386 19.96 -19.42 4.96
CA ALA A 386 21.38 -19.09 4.91
C ALA A 386 22.09 -19.18 6.28
N ALA A 387 21.34 -19.20 7.39
CA ALA A 387 21.89 -19.22 8.74
C ALA A 387 22.08 -20.65 9.32
N ASP A 388 21.42 -21.66 8.74
CA ASP A 388 21.44 -23.05 9.27
C ASP A 388 22.45 -23.96 8.56
N ASP A 389 22.88 -23.62 7.34
CA ASP A 389 23.88 -24.39 6.57
C ASP A 389 25.33 -24.18 7.04
N GLY A 390 25.55 -23.32 8.04
CA GLY A 390 26.88 -23.00 8.59
C GLY A 390 27.25 -23.73 9.89
N LEU A 391 26.34 -24.50 10.49
CA LEU A 391 26.56 -25.10 11.83
C LEU A 391 26.46 -26.63 11.89
N LEU A 392 26.41 -27.31 10.74
CA LEU A 392 26.43 -28.78 10.65
C LEU A 392 27.68 -29.25 9.91
N ASP A 393 28.84 -29.07 10.53
CA ASP A 393 30.02 -29.88 10.25
C ASP A 393 30.05 -31.02 11.29
N PRO A 394 29.72 -32.27 10.92
CA PRO A 394 29.78 -33.38 11.87
C PRO A 394 31.22 -33.90 11.93
N ASP A 395 31.97 -33.51 12.96
CA ASP A 395 33.17 -34.24 13.37
C ASP A 395 32.80 -35.72 13.67
N PRO A 396 33.57 -36.71 13.17
CA PRO A 396 33.29 -38.11 13.43
C PRO A 396 33.84 -38.48 14.82
N VAL A 397 33.01 -38.35 15.87
CA VAL A 397 33.34 -38.90 17.18
C VAL A 397 32.99 -40.40 17.20
N THR A 398 34.03 -41.21 17.06
CA THR A 398 34.06 -42.62 17.43
C THR A 398 33.76 -42.78 18.92
N ASP A 399 32.66 -43.45 19.26
CA ASP A 399 32.51 -44.12 20.57
C ASP A 399 31.71 -45.43 20.38
N LEU A 400 32.41 -46.55 20.55
CA LEU A 400 31.82 -47.89 20.60
C LEU A 400 31.32 -48.18 22.03
N PRO A 401 30.13 -48.77 22.23
CA PRO A 401 29.69 -49.19 23.56
C PRO A 401 30.37 -50.51 24.00
N PRO A 402 30.57 -50.75 25.32
CA PRO A 402 31.20 -51.97 25.79
C PRO A 402 30.24 -53.18 25.74
N ASP A 403 30.85 -54.34 25.51
CA ASP A 403 30.30 -55.67 25.31
C ASP A 403 29.41 -56.16 26.48
N ARG A 404 28.21 -56.67 26.17
CA ARG A 404 27.35 -57.39 27.12
C ARG A 404 27.74 -58.88 27.14
N ARG A 405 28.81 -59.20 27.87
CA ARG A 405 29.14 -60.57 28.27
C ARG A 405 29.67 -60.57 29.69
N GLU A 406 28.78 -60.48 30.67
CA GLU A 406 29.01 -60.89 32.07
C GLU A 406 27.75 -60.62 32.91
N LEU A 407 26.68 -61.40 32.70
CA LEU A 407 25.56 -61.53 33.67
C LEU A 407 24.99 -62.96 33.67
N ASN A 408 25.83 -63.95 33.40
CA ASN A 408 25.47 -65.35 33.55
C ASN A 408 26.55 -66.03 34.37
N GLU A 409 26.57 -65.76 35.68
CA GLU A 409 27.06 -66.67 36.70
C GLU A 409 26.74 -66.09 38.08
N THR A 410 26.30 -66.97 38.99
CA THR A 410 26.07 -66.77 40.44
C THR A 410 24.67 -66.32 40.87
N GLY A 411 23.90 -67.25 41.44
CA GLY A 411 22.79 -66.89 42.34
C GLY A 411 21.62 -67.87 42.48
N ALA A 412 21.86 -69.19 42.42
CA ALA A 412 20.90 -70.19 42.89
C ALA A 412 21.23 -70.57 44.34
N THR A 413 20.32 -70.27 45.28
CA THR A 413 20.05 -70.91 46.60
C THR A 413 19.12 -69.93 47.36
N THR A 414 18.08 -70.26 48.13
CA THR A 414 17.38 -71.48 48.58
C THR A 414 16.11 -70.96 49.26
N GLY A 415 14.98 -71.64 49.10
CA GLY A 415 13.74 -71.39 49.86
C GLY A 415 13.01 -72.71 50.08
N SER A 416 13.19 -73.29 51.26
CA SER A 416 12.41 -74.39 51.81
C SER A 416 12.06 -74.04 53.26
N ASP A 417 10.83 -74.40 53.61
CA ASP A 417 10.07 -74.24 54.87
C ASP A 417 9.30 -72.94 55.07
#